data_AF-A0A6J5E0N7-F1
#
_entry.id   AF-A0A6J5E0N7-F1
#
_cell.length_a   1.000
_cell.length_b   1.000
_cell.length_c   1.000
_cell.angle_alpha   90.00
_cell.angle_beta   90.00
_cell.angle_gamma   90.00
#
_symmetry.space_group_name_H-M   'P 1'
#
loop_
_entity.id
_entity.type
_entity.pdbx_description
1 polymer ?
#
loop_
_entity_poly.entity_id
_entity_poly.type
_entity_poly.pdbx_seq_one_letter_code
_entity_poly.pdbx_strand_id
1 'polypeptide(L)'
;MLPHALYGSGRTCRSGPPILAAGHQALAVNTMLHNQFEDELRHLEQIIPFLVRGSPLGLEYWRHRIISLSAHQRLLPDGKTRMARLLTLFDEIERLSA
;
A
#
# COMPACT_ATOMS: atom_id res chain seq x y z
N MET A 1 47.54 19.26 -6.05
CA MET A 1 47.60 19.71 -4.64
C MET A 1 46.21 20.21 -4.24
N LEU A 2 45.51 19.46 -3.39
CA LEU A 2 44.36 19.91 -2.56
C LEU A 2 44.90 20.08 -1.12
N PRO A 3 44.16 20.63 -0.14
CA PRO A 3 42.89 21.40 -0.17
C PRO A 3 43.00 22.70 0.68
N HIS A 4 41.93 23.50 0.77
CA HIS A 4 41.56 24.16 2.04
C HIS A 4 40.04 24.40 2.04
N ALA A 5 39.42 23.97 3.14
CA ALA A 5 37.98 23.91 3.36
C ALA A 5 37.44 25.20 3.99
N LEU A 6 36.20 25.57 3.64
CA LEU A 6 35.29 26.42 4.42
C LEU A 6 33.87 25.97 4.05
N TYR A 7 33.31 24.94 4.70
CA TYR A 7 32.49 25.01 5.92
C TYR A 7 31.42 26.11 5.92
N GLY A 8 30.17 25.69 5.71
CA GLY A 8 28.97 26.17 6.42
C GLY A 8 28.55 27.62 6.22
N SER A 9 27.48 27.85 5.47
CA SER A 9 26.61 29.00 5.72
C SER A 9 25.16 28.57 5.66
N GLY A 10 24.60 28.33 6.84
CA GLY A 10 23.17 28.09 7.04
C GLY A 10 22.38 29.33 6.67
N ARG A 11 21.39 29.18 5.79
CA ARG A 11 20.31 30.15 5.72
C ARG A 11 19.26 29.78 6.75
N THR A 12 19.24 30.61 7.79
CA THR A 12 18.30 30.65 8.88
C THR A 12 16.87 30.79 8.37
N CYS A 13 16.00 30.00 9.00
CA CYS A 13 14.55 30.11 9.01
C CYS A 13 14.10 31.58 9.10
N ARG A 14 13.28 32.04 8.15
CA ARG A 14 12.47 33.25 8.35
C ARG A 14 11.07 32.80 8.75
N SER A 15 10.80 32.92 10.04
CA SER A 15 9.49 32.80 10.66
C SER A 15 8.51 33.81 10.06
N GLY A 16 7.37 33.31 9.58
CA GLY A 16 6.13 34.02 9.32
C GLY A 16 4.98 33.18 9.91
N PRO A 17 3.87 33.79 10.32
CA PRO A 17 3.13 33.48 11.56
C PRO A 17 2.44 32.10 11.56
N PRO A 18 2.15 31.54 12.75
CA PRO A 18 1.41 30.29 12.86
C PRO A 18 -0.04 30.58 12.54
N ILE A 19 -0.45 30.40 11.29
CA ILE A 19 -1.87 30.28 10.99
C ILE A 19 -2.30 28.92 11.54
N LEU A 20 -2.91 29.01 12.72
CA LEU A 20 -3.76 28.00 13.32
C LEU A 20 -4.75 27.49 12.26
N ALA A 21 -4.38 26.41 11.59
CA ALA A 21 -5.31 25.49 10.95
C ALA A 21 -5.18 24.14 11.68
N ALA A 22 -5.41 24.17 12.99
CA ALA A 22 -5.95 23.02 13.68
C ALA A 22 -7.38 22.83 13.17
N GLY A 23 -7.59 21.84 12.32
CA GLY A 23 -8.92 21.46 11.84
C GLY A 23 -8.85 20.56 10.61
N HIS A 24 -9.10 19.27 10.82
CA HIS A 24 -9.40 18.23 9.81
C HIS A 24 -8.32 17.20 9.42
N GLN A 25 -7.26 16.99 10.21
CA GLN A 25 -6.50 15.71 10.12
C GLN A 25 -7.02 14.62 11.07
N ALA A 26 -8.26 14.77 11.57
CA ALA A 26 -8.95 13.75 12.36
C ALA A 26 -10.18 13.24 11.59
N LEU A 27 -9.94 12.69 10.39
CA LEU A 27 -10.83 11.80 9.62
C LEU A 27 -10.17 11.48 8.28
N ALA A 28 -8.90 11.06 8.31
CA ALA A 28 -8.39 10.24 7.22
C ALA A 28 -9.05 8.86 7.34
N VAL A 29 -10.34 8.78 6.99
CA VAL A 29 -10.84 7.58 6.34
C VAL A 29 -9.82 7.32 5.24
N ASN A 30 -9.08 6.22 5.34
CA ASN A 30 -8.06 5.79 4.38
C ASN A 30 -8.65 5.89 2.96
N THR A 31 -8.52 7.06 2.34
CA THR A 31 -9.16 7.34 1.05
C THR A 31 -8.14 6.91 0.02
N MET A 32 -8.11 5.60 -0.21
CA MET A 32 -7.31 5.00 -1.26
C MET A 32 -7.77 5.56 -2.61
N LEU A 33 -6.83 5.92 -3.47
CA LEU A 33 -7.14 6.40 -4.81
C LEU A 33 -7.36 5.24 -5.78
N HIS A 34 -8.08 5.49 -6.88
CA HIS A 34 -8.34 4.49 -7.92
C HIS A 34 -7.06 3.80 -8.42
N ASN A 35 -6.04 4.58 -8.78
CA ASN A 35 -4.77 4.06 -9.28
C ASN A 35 -4.03 3.23 -8.22
N GLN A 36 -4.04 3.67 -6.97
CA GLN A 36 -3.42 2.92 -5.87
C GLN A 36 -4.11 1.57 -5.67
N PHE A 37 -5.44 1.54 -5.74
CA PHE A 37 -6.20 0.30 -5.64
C PHE A 37 -5.92 -0.64 -6.82
N GLU A 38 -5.84 -0.10 -8.03
CA GLU A 38 -5.47 -0.87 -9.22
C GLU A 38 -4.07 -1.47 -9.12
N ASP A 39 -3.10 -0.69 -8.64
CA ASP A 39 -1.71 -1.13 -8.45
C ASP A 39 -1.61 -2.21 -7.38
N GLU A 40 -2.32 -2.08 -6.27
CA GLU A 40 -2.38 -3.11 -5.22
C GLU A 40 -3.01 -4.41 -5.72
N LEU A 41 -4.11 -4.34 -6.48
CA LEU A 41 -4.69 -5.54 -7.09
C LEU A 41 -3.73 -6.19 -8.08
N ARG A 42 -3.06 -5.39 -8.92
CA ARG A 42 -2.06 -5.91 -9.87
C ARG A 42 -0.90 -6.57 -9.15
N HIS A 43 -0.43 -5.99 -8.05
CA HIS A 43 0.61 -6.57 -7.22
C HIS A 43 0.16 -7.92 -6.64
N LEU A 44 -1.05 -7.99 -6.08
CA LEU A 44 -1.61 -9.23 -5.54
C LEU A 44 -1.76 -10.33 -6.58
N GLU A 45 -2.12 -9.98 -7.83
CA GLU A 45 -2.17 -10.92 -8.95
C GLU A 45 -0.78 -11.42 -9.37
N GLN A 46 0.22 -10.56 -9.32
CA GLN A 46 1.60 -10.90 -9.69
C GLN A 46 2.32 -11.77 -8.66
N ILE A 47 2.00 -11.64 -7.38
CA ILE A 47 2.66 -12.44 -6.34
C ILE A 47 2.16 -13.89 -6.29
N ILE A 48 1.00 -14.22 -6.87
CA ILE A 48 0.38 -15.56 -6.79
C ILE A 48 1.35 -16.70 -7.10
N PRO A 49 2.13 -16.67 -8.21
CA PRO A 49 3.06 -17.76 -8.54
C PRO A 49 4.17 -17.94 -7.50
N PHE A 50 4.52 -16.88 -6.76
CA PHE A 50 5.50 -16.94 -5.67
C PHE A 50 4.90 -17.57 -4.42
N LEU A 51 3.62 -17.33 -4.15
CA LEU A 51 2.93 -17.91 -3.00
C LEU A 51 2.80 -19.43 -3.12
N VAL A 52 2.58 -19.94 -4.34
CA VAL A 52 2.58 -21.38 -4.63
C VAL A 52 3.91 -22.04 -4.26
N ARG A 53 5.03 -21.31 -4.40
CA ARG A 53 6.37 -21.81 -4.07
C ARG A 53 6.72 -21.70 -2.59
N GLY A 54 5.82 -21.13 -1.78
CA GLY A 54 6.03 -20.81 -0.38
C GLY A 54 6.20 -19.30 -0.18
N SER A 55 5.33 -18.75 0.68
CA SER A 55 5.37 -17.34 1.10
C SER A 55 6.12 -17.20 2.42
N PRO A 56 7.14 -16.33 2.54
CA PRO A 56 7.77 -16.05 3.83
C PRO A 56 6.83 -15.38 4.84
N LEU A 57 5.76 -14.73 4.38
CA LEU A 57 4.76 -14.09 5.23
C LEU A 57 3.55 -14.99 5.51
N GLY A 58 3.52 -16.21 4.96
CA GLY A 58 2.36 -17.10 5.01
C GLY A 58 1.20 -16.65 4.11
N LEU A 59 0.24 -17.54 3.86
CA LEU A 59 -0.95 -17.25 3.04
C LEU A 59 -1.97 -16.38 3.78
N GLU A 60 -2.09 -16.56 5.10
CA GLU A 60 -3.02 -15.81 5.96
C GLU A 60 -2.80 -14.29 5.87
N TYR A 61 -1.54 -13.85 5.89
CA TYR A 61 -1.17 -12.44 5.74
C TYR A 61 -1.77 -11.81 4.48
N TRP A 62 -1.61 -12.49 3.34
CA TRP A 62 -2.08 -12.00 2.06
C TRP A 62 -3.60 -12.06 1.93
N ARG A 63 -4.26 -13.06 2.54
CA ARG A 63 -5.72 -13.10 2.65
C ARG A 63 -6.24 -11.88 3.42
N HIS A 64 -5.63 -11.55 4.55
CA HIS A 64 -5.98 -10.33 5.30
C HIS A 64 -5.75 -9.06 4.48
N ARG A 65 -4.68 -9.00 3.68
CA ARG A 65 -4.45 -7.88 2.75
C ARG A 65 -5.59 -7.74 1.75
N ILE A 66 -6.03 -8.82 1.10
CA ILE A 66 -7.17 -8.78 0.17
C ILE A 66 -8.45 -8.33 0.88
N ILE A 67 -8.74 -8.86 2.08
CA ILE A 67 -9.93 -8.47 2.86
C ILE A 67 -9.88 -6.97 3.20
N SER A 68 -8.72 -6.43 3.55
CA SER A 68 -8.58 -5.00 3.87
C SER A 68 -8.90 -4.08 2.70
N LEU A 69 -8.68 -4.56 1.46
CA LEU A 69 -8.99 -3.84 0.23
C LEU A 69 -10.48 -3.84 -0.13
N SER A 70 -11.31 -4.63 0.57
CA SER A 70 -12.74 -4.79 0.25
C SER A 70 -13.54 -3.50 0.42
N ALA A 71 -13.10 -2.61 1.31
CA ALA A 71 -13.65 -1.27 1.49
C ALA A 71 -13.53 -0.42 0.21
N HIS A 72 -12.57 -0.74 -0.65
CA HIS A 72 -12.20 0.02 -1.85
C HIS A 72 -12.62 -0.67 -3.15
N GLN A 73 -13.32 -1.80 -3.09
CA GLN A 73 -13.69 -2.61 -4.27
C GLN A 73 -14.52 -1.88 -5.34
N ARG A 74 -15.16 -0.76 -4.98
CA ARG A 74 -15.98 0.07 -5.87
C ARG A 74 -15.16 1.13 -6.61
N LEU A 75 -13.88 1.29 -6.29
CA LEU A 75 -13.00 2.22 -7.00
C LEU A 75 -12.72 1.77 -8.43
N LEU A 76 -12.83 0.48 -8.72
CA LEU A 76 -12.72 -0.08 -10.07
C LEU A 76 -14.04 -0.76 -10.49
N PRO A 77 -14.45 -0.66 -11.76
CA PRO A 77 -15.61 -1.38 -12.27
C PRO A 77 -15.56 -2.90 -12.06
N ASP A 78 -14.37 -3.49 -12.14
CA ASP A 78 -14.10 -4.92 -12.01
C ASP A 78 -13.46 -5.29 -10.66
N GLY A 79 -13.30 -4.34 -9.74
CA GLY A 79 -12.58 -4.53 -8.46
C GLY A 79 -13.15 -5.70 -7.65
N LYS A 80 -14.47 -5.76 -7.50
CA LYS A 80 -15.16 -6.88 -6.81
C LYS A 80 -14.83 -8.24 -7.44
N THR A 81 -14.82 -8.32 -8.78
CA THR A 81 -14.57 -9.57 -9.50
C THR A 81 -13.11 -10.00 -9.36
N ARG A 82 -12.16 -9.07 -9.48
CA ARG A 82 -10.73 -9.34 -9.30
C ARG A 82 -10.43 -9.80 -7.88
N MET A 83 -11.01 -9.15 -6.88
CA MET A 83 -10.88 -9.56 -5.48
C MET A 83 -11.45 -10.95 -5.21
N ALA A 84 -12.63 -11.27 -5.75
CA ALA A 84 -13.22 -12.60 -5.60
C ALA A 84 -12.32 -13.69 -6.21
N ARG A 85 -11.78 -13.45 -7.41
CA ARG A 85 -10.83 -14.37 -8.05
C ARG A 85 -9.57 -14.57 -7.23
N LEU A 86 -9.02 -13.47 -6.68
CA LEU A 86 -7.88 -13.54 -5.77
C LEU A 86 -8.22 -14.45 -4.57
N LEU A 87 -9.31 -14.20 -3.85
CA LEU A 87 -9.69 -15.04 -2.71
C LEU A 87 -9.81 -16.52 -3.08
N THR A 88 -10.45 -16.85 -4.20
CA THR A 88 -10.54 -18.24 -4.69
C THR A 88 -9.16 -18.86 -4.95
N LEU A 89 -8.25 -18.14 -5.60
CA LEU A 89 -6.90 -18.64 -5.85
C LEU A 89 -6.12 -18.86 -4.55
N PHE A 90 -6.28 -17.98 -3.57
CA PHE A 90 -5.65 -18.13 -2.26
C PHE A 90 -6.19 -19.36 -1.50
N ASP A 91 -7.49 -19.60 -1.54
CA ASP A 91 -8.12 -20.79 -0.95
C ASP A 91 -7.62 -22.07 -1.62
N GLU A 92 -7.44 -22.06 -2.95
CA GLU A 92 -6.89 -23.20 -3.69
C GLU A 92 -5.42 -23.48 -3.32
N ILE A 93 -4.60 -22.44 -3.18
CA ILE A 93 -3.20 -22.59 -2.78
C ILE A 93 -3.11 -23.15 -1.36
N GLU A 94 -3.92 -22.62 -0.43
CA GLU A 94 -3.96 -23.10 0.95
C GLU A 94 -4.32 -24.59 1.01
N ARG A 95 -5.35 -25.01 0.26
CA ARG A 95 -5.76 -26.42 0.14
C ARG A 95 -4.66 -27.32 -0.43
N LEU A 96 -3.86 -26.84 -1.37
CA LEU A 96 -2.76 -27.61 -1.97
C LEU A 96 -1.51 -27.67 -1.08
N SER A 97 -1.39 -26.74 -0.12
CA SER A 97 -0.26 -26.66 0.81
C SER A 97 -0.49 -27.37 2.15
N ALA A 98 -1.73 -27.80 2.42
CA ALA A 98 -2.15 -28.55 3.60
C ALA A 98 -2.04 -30.06 3.37
#